data_AF-A0AAV0VLY2-F1
#
_entry.id   AF-A0AAV0VLY2-F1
#
_cell.length_a   1.000
_cell.length_b   1.000
_cell.length_c   1.000
_cell.angle_alpha   90.00
_cell.angle_beta   90.00
_cell.angle_gamma   90.00
#
_symmetry.space_group_name_H-M   'P 1'
#
loop_
_entity.id
_entity.type
_entity.pdbx_description
1 polymer ?
#
loop_
_entity_poly.entity_id
_entity_poly.type
_entity_poly.pdbx_seq_one_letter_code
_entity_poly.pdbx_strand_id
1 'polypeptide(L)'
;MQRHRKSNQPTSPQTMTDLHYQLTGDYVHLPVMDNVPIYMGKIGTDPEEGITMLFVLPEIKNILRTGSTFLMDGTFAAAPSFNRECQQLYVIMGITFNTGFPIAFALMSRKTARAYNALFK
;
A
#
# COMPACT_ATOMS: atom_id res chain seq x y z
N MET A 1 27.58 18.01 6.39
CA MET A 1 26.49 18.07 5.39
C MET A 1 25.31 17.15 5.77
N GLN A 2 24.61 17.38 6.88
CA GLN A 2 23.51 16.48 7.32
C GLN A 2 22.26 17.19 7.84
N ARG A 3 22.26 18.53 7.95
CA ARG A 3 21.14 19.32 8.51
C ARG A 3 20.15 19.85 7.48
N HIS A 4 20.53 20.02 6.21
CA HIS A 4 19.65 20.59 5.18
C HIS A 4 18.62 19.61 4.60
N ARG A 5 18.73 18.30 4.84
CA ARG A 5 17.81 17.29 4.28
C ARG A 5 16.49 17.12 5.05
N LYS A 6 16.34 17.70 6.26
CA LYS A 6 15.12 17.53 7.08
C LYS A 6 13.97 18.45 6.71
N SER A 7 14.20 19.57 6.03
CA SER A 7 13.15 20.58 5.81
C SER A 7 12.03 20.13 4.87
N ASN A 8 12.32 19.20 3.95
CA ASN A 8 11.38 18.78 2.90
C ASN A 8 11.00 17.29 2.98
N GLN A 9 11.39 16.60 4.05
CA GLN A 9 11.00 15.19 4.24
C GLN A 9 9.76 15.11 5.13
N PRO A 10 8.77 14.27 4.74
CA PRO A 10 7.63 14.00 5.61
C PRO A 10 8.08 13.52 6.98
N THR A 11 7.37 13.97 8.01
CA THR A 11 7.50 13.38 9.34
C THR A 11 7.06 11.91 9.28
N SER A 12 7.75 11.02 10.01
CA SER A 12 7.37 9.61 10.03
C SER A 12 5.96 9.46 10.63
N PRO A 13 5.00 8.87 9.88
CA PRO A 13 3.63 8.72 10.35
C PRO A 13 3.59 7.80 11.58
N GLN A 14 2.75 8.15 12.54
CA GLN A 14 2.61 7.41 13.80
C GLN A 14 1.42 6.46 13.76
N THR A 15 0.42 6.76 12.94
CA THR A 15 -0.79 5.96 12.73
C THR A 15 -1.04 5.71 11.25
N MET A 16 -1.88 4.72 10.94
CA MET A 16 -2.35 4.49 9.56
C MET A 16 -3.14 5.68 9.01
N THR A 17 -3.82 6.41 9.89
CA THR A 17 -4.57 7.61 9.53
C THR A 17 -3.63 8.77 9.20
N ASP A 18 -2.55 8.96 9.95
CA ASP A 18 -1.53 9.98 9.66
C ASP A 18 -0.89 9.74 8.31
N LEU A 19 -0.56 8.48 8.00
CA LEU A 19 -0.04 8.10 6.69
C LEU A 19 -1.02 8.49 5.58
N HIS A 20 -2.32 8.21 5.76
CA HIS A 20 -3.34 8.60 4.80
C HIS A 20 -3.41 10.11 4.58
N TYR A 21 -3.41 10.90 5.67
CA TYR A 21 -3.42 12.35 5.59
C TYR A 21 -2.17 12.91 4.90
N GLN A 22 -1.00 12.35 5.18
CA GLN A 22 0.23 12.74 4.50
C GLN A 22 0.15 12.48 2.99
N LEU A 23 -0.32 11.30 2.58
CA LEU A 23 -0.41 10.89 1.17
C LEU A 23 -1.51 11.62 0.38
N THR A 24 -2.50 12.20 1.06
CA THR A 24 -3.61 12.94 0.42
C THR A 24 -3.49 14.46 0.55
N GLY A 25 -2.62 14.93 1.46
CA GLY A 25 -2.35 16.34 1.68
C GLY A 25 -1.04 16.78 1.03
N ASP A 26 -0.16 17.35 1.85
CA ASP A 26 1.05 18.05 1.41
C ASP A 26 2.02 17.20 0.57
N TYR A 27 1.97 15.87 0.71
CA TYR A 27 2.88 14.94 0.05
C TYR A 27 2.25 14.19 -1.13
N VAL A 28 1.05 14.55 -1.59
CA VAL A 28 0.34 13.85 -2.69
C VAL A 28 1.14 13.74 -4.00
N HIS A 29 2.09 14.65 -4.21
CA HIS A 29 2.93 14.70 -5.41
C HIS A 29 4.19 13.82 -5.34
N LEU A 30 4.52 13.27 -4.17
CA LEU A 30 5.72 12.45 -3.97
C LEU A 30 5.61 10.99 -4.45
N PRO A 31 4.45 10.31 -4.36
CA PRO A 31 4.30 8.90 -4.74
C PRO A 31 4.24 8.74 -6.28
N VAL A 32 5.40 8.87 -6.91
CA VAL A 32 5.59 8.70 -8.36
C VAL A 32 6.60 7.60 -8.64
N MET A 33 6.37 6.84 -9.70
CA MET A 33 7.32 5.89 -10.26
C MET A 33 7.48 6.22 -11.74
N ASP A 34 8.71 6.46 -12.18
CA ASP A 34 9.01 6.89 -13.56
C ASP A 34 8.16 8.07 -14.05
N ASN A 35 7.98 9.07 -13.16
CA ASN A 35 7.11 10.25 -13.34
C ASN A 35 5.61 9.96 -13.51
N VAL A 36 5.17 8.71 -13.32
CA VAL A 36 3.76 8.33 -13.30
C VAL A 36 3.29 8.23 -11.84
N PRO A 37 2.20 8.91 -11.46
CA PRO A 37 1.63 8.78 -10.13
C PRO A 37 1.22 7.34 -9.83
N ILE A 38 1.65 6.84 -8.67
CA ILE A 38 1.19 5.56 -8.14
C ILE A 38 -0.25 5.76 -7.67
N TYR A 39 -1.14 4.83 -8.02
CA TYR A 39 -2.50 4.88 -7.49
C TYR A 39 -2.46 4.57 -5.98
N MET A 40 -3.14 5.39 -5.19
CA MET A 40 -3.26 5.22 -3.75
C MET A 40 -4.72 5.28 -3.34
N GLY A 41 -5.15 4.31 -2.52
CA GLY A 41 -6.51 4.23 -2.01
C GLY A 41 -6.54 3.85 -0.54
N LYS A 42 -7.55 4.34 0.18
CA LYS A 42 -7.87 3.87 1.53
C LYS A 42 -9.07 2.92 1.43
N ILE A 43 -8.93 1.76 2.05
CA ILE A 43 -9.94 0.70 2.13
C ILE A 43 -10.26 0.43 3.60
N GLY A 44 -11.50 0.02 3.85
CA GLY A 44 -12.02 -0.29 5.17
C GLY A 44 -12.84 0.84 5.76
N THR A 45 -14.09 0.52 6.07
CA THR A 45 -15.12 1.48 6.52
C THR A 45 -15.54 1.24 7.96
N ASP A 46 -15.34 0.02 8.46
CA ASP A 46 -15.71 -0.37 9.83
C ASP A 46 -14.47 -0.73 10.68
N PRO A 47 -14.61 -0.78 12.02
CA PRO A 47 -13.50 -1.10 12.92
C PRO A 47 -12.92 -2.52 12.76
N GLU A 48 -13.70 -3.48 12.24
CA GLU A 48 -13.27 -4.87 12.06
C GLU A 48 -12.49 -5.09 10.75
N GLU A 49 -12.84 -4.35 9.70
CA GLU A 49 -12.07 -4.18 8.46
C GLU A 49 -10.76 -3.45 8.75
N GLY A 50 -10.81 -2.45 9.66
CA GLY A 50 -9.68 -1.58 9.96
C GLY A 50 -9.29 -0.70 8.77
N ILE A 51 -8.19 0.04 8.90
CA ILE A 51 -7.64 0.83 7.79
C ILE A 51 -6.68 -0.03 6.98
N THR A 52 -6.87 -0.03 5.66
CA THR A 52 -5.93 -0.59 4.69
C THR A 52 -5.55 0.48 3.66
N MET A 53 -4.25 0.68 3.46
CA MET A 53 -3.72 1.60 2.45
C MET A 53 -3.24 0.79 1.25
N LEU A 54 -3.93 0.94 0.12
CA LEU A 54 -3.66 0.24 -1.13
C LEU A 54 -2.83 1.11 -2.06
N PHE A 55 -1.77 0.53 -2.61
CA PHE A 55 -0.91 1.11 -3.63
C PHE A 55 -0.94 0.22 -4.87
N VAL A 56 -1.26 0.78 -6.03
CA VAL A 56 -1.28 0.03 -7.30
C VAL A 56 -0.33 0.68 -8.29
N LEU A 57 0.57 -0.14 -8.83
CA LEU A 57 1.54 0.32 -9.81
C LEU A 57 0.88 0.54 -11.18
N PRO A 58 0.97 1.75 -11.76
CA PRO A 58 0.24 2.11 -12.97
C PRO A 58 0.70 1.32 -14.20
N GLU A 59 2.00 1.00 -14.27
CA GLU A 59 2.60 0.23 -15.36
C GLU A 59 2.04 -1.19 -15.48
N ILE A 60 1.46 -1.68 -14.39
CA ILE A 60 1.03 -3.07 -14.23
C ILE A 60 -0.47 -3.23 -14.50
N LYS A 61 -1.17 -2.13 -14.85
CA LYS A 61 -2.57 -2.18 -15.32
C LYS A 61 -2.77 -3.13 -16.50
N ASN A 62 -1.79 -3.24 -17.39
CA ASN A 62 -1.87 -4.17 -18.51
C ASN A 62 -1.81 -5.64 -18.04
N ILE A 63 -1.00 -5.95 -17.03
CA ILE A 63 -0.94 -7.29 -16.43
C ILE A 63 -2.26 -7.63 -15.74
N LEU A 64 -2.92 -6.67 -15.07
CA LEU A 64 -4.26 -6.87 -14.50
C LEU A 64 -5.30 -7.24 -15.57
N ARG A 65 -5.18 -6.70 -16.78
CA ARG A 65 -6.13 -6.98 -17.88
C ARG A 65 -5.95 -8.37 -18.49
N THR A 66 -4.72 -8.89 -18.52
CA THR A 66 -4.39 -10.16 -19.20
C THR A 66 -4.13 -11.31 -18.24
N GLY A 67 -3.92 -11.03 -16.95
CA GLY A 67 -3.63 -12.02 -15.92
C GLY A 67 -4.88 -12.78 -15.52
N SER A 68 -4.83 -14.12 -15.63
CA SER A 68 -5.87 -15.02 -15.12
C SER A 68 -5.55 -15.60 -13.75
N THR A 69 -4.28 -15.52 -13.33
CA THR A 69 -3.79 -16.08 -12.06
C THR A 69 -3.11 -14.99 -11.24
N PHE A 70 -3.58 -14.85 -10.00
CA PHE A 70 -3.01 -13.96 -9.01
C PHE A 70 -2.47 -14.79 -7.85
N LEU A 71 -1.27 -14.45 -7.39
CA LEU A 71 -0.70 -14.95 -6.14
C LEU A 71 -0.76 -13.84 -5.13
N MET A 72 -1.14 -14.18 -3.90
CA MET A 72 -1.27 -13.19 -2.85
C MET A 72 -0.51 -13.71 -1.64
N ASP A 73 0.31 -12.85 -1.04
CA ASP A 73 1.12 -13.21 0.12
C ASP A 73 1.18 -12.08 1.14
N GLY A 74 1.30 -12.46 2.41
CA GLY A 74 1.38 -11.56 3.54
C GLY A 74 2.74 -11.61 4.21
N THR A 75 3.45 -10.48 4.25
CA THR A 75 4.68 -10.35 5.02
C THR A 75 4.47 -9.47 6.25
N PHE A 76 4.89 -9.99 7.40
CA PHE A 76 4.80 -9.31 8.69
C PHE A 76 6.09 -8.57 9.05
N ALA A 77 7.24 -9.07 8.58
CA ALA A 77 8.55 -8.49 8.88
C ALA A 77 8.82 -7.18 8.13
N ALA A 78 8.19 -7.00 6.96
CA ALA A 78 8.33 -5.79 6.15
C ALA A 78 7.23 -4.75 6.44
N ALA A 79 6.32 -5.02 7.37
CA ALA A 79 5.29 -4.06 7.75
C ALA A 79 5.92 -2.90 8.57
N PRO A 80 5.72 -1.64 8.17
CA PRO A 80 6.23 -0.50 8.93
C PRO A 80 5.54 -0.42 10.31
N SER A 81 6.31 -0.14 11.35
CA SER A 81 5.77 -0.05 12.71
C SER A 81 5.19 1.34 12.99
N PHE A 82 3.94 1.58 12.57
CA PHE A 82 3.17 2.77 12.95
C PHE A 82 2.56 2.59 14.34
N ASN A 83 3.38 2.59 15.39
CA ASN A 83 2.94 2.27 16.76
C ASN A 83 2.13 0.96 16.87
N ARG A 84 2.54 -0.04 16.09
CA ARG A 84 1.85 -1.34 15.94
C ARG A 84 0.45 -1.25 15.32
N GLU A 85 0.08 -0.14 14.68
CA GLU A 85 -1.18 -0.08 13.93
C GLU A 85 -1.10 -0.83 12.62
N CYS A 86 -0.01 -0.72 11.86
CA CYS A 86 0.20 -1.54 10.67
C CYS A 86 0.70 -2.93 11.08
N GLN A 87 -0.11 -3.94 10.80
CA GLN A 87 0.10 -5.31 11.24
C GLN A 87 0.71 -6.18 10.14
N GLN A 88 0.51 -5.80 8.88
CA GLN A 88 0.89 -6.63 7.75
C GLN A 88 1.06 -5.79 6.47
N LEU A 89 2.06 -6.14 5.67
CA LEU A 89 2.13 -5.77 4.27
C LEU A 89 1.63 -6.97 3.46
N TYR A 90 0.52 -6.78 2.76
CA TYR A 90 -0.07 -7.77 1.87
C TYR A 90 0.24 -7.41 0.42
N VAL A 91 0.73 -8.38 -0.35
CA VAL A 91 1.20 -8.17 -1.72
C VAL A 91 0.33 -9.00 -2.65
N ILE A 92 -0.22 -8.36 -3.68
CA ILE A 92 -0.97 -9.01 -4.74
C ILE A 92 -0.07 -9.04 -5.98
N MET A 93 0.27 -10.23 -6.42
CA MET A 93 1.12 -10.49 -7.58
C MET A 93 0.31 -11.07 -8.73
N GLY A 94 0.56 -10.61 -9.94
CA GLY A 94 0.05 -11.23 -11.16
C GLY A 94 1.09 -12.16 -11.75
N ILE A 95 0.65 -13.30 -12.27
CA ILE A 95 1.54 -14.18 -13.02
C ILE A 95 1.42 -13.87 -14.51
N THR A 96 2.55 -13.59 -15.16
CA THR A 96 2.67 -13.61 -16.62
C THR A 96 3.95 -14.31 -17.01
N PHE A 97 3.91 -15.11 -18.08
CA PHE A 97 5.07 -15.89 -18.56
C PHE A 97 5.79 -16.68 -17.42
N ASN A 98 5.01 -17.37 -16.57
CA ASN A 98 5.50 -18.12 -15.40
C ASN A 98 6.31 -17.29 -14.37
N THR A 99 6.20 -15.96 -14.42
CA THR A 99 6.89 -15.05 -13.50
C THR A 99 5.86 -14.22 -12.74
N GLY A 100 6.03 -14.12 -11.43
CA GLY A 100 5.19 -13.29 -10.56
C GLY A 100 5.68 -11.85 -10.51
N PHE A 101 4.79 -10.89 -10.78
CA PHE A 101 5.08 -9.46 -10.70
C PHE A 101 4.18 -8.83 -9.63
N PRO A 102 4.72 -8.04 -8.68
CA PRO A 102 3.91 -7.35 -7.68
C PRO A 102 3.07 -6.27 -8.36
N ILE A 103 1.75 -6.36 -8.25
CA ILE A 103 0.82 -5.41 -8.85
C ILE A 103 0.37 -4.38 -7.82
N ALA A 104 0.05 -4.86 -6.63
CA ALA A 104 -0.48 -4.02 -5.58
C ALA A 104 0.13 -4.38 -4.22
N PHE A 105 0.24 -3.37 -3.39
CA PHE A 105 0.68 -3.46 -2.01
C PHE A 105 -0.41 -2.91 -1.12
N ALA A 106 -0.78 -3.64 -0.08
CA ALA A 106 -1.76 -3.25 0.91
C ALA A 106 -1.10 -3.22 2.29
N LEU A 107 -0.94 -2.03 2.86
CA LEU A 107 -0.57 -1.88 4.26
C LEU A 107 -1.84 -2.03 5.09
N MET A 108 -1.93 -3.08 5.90
CA MET A 108 -3.15 -3.46 6.60
C MET A 108 -2.99 -3.26 8.10
N SER A 109 -3.98 -2.61 8.72
CA SER A 109 -4.03 -2.47 10.19
C SER A 109 -4.63 -3.66 10.92
N ARG A 110 -5.27 -4.55 10.17
CA ARG A 110 -5.95 -5.74 10.66
C ARG A 110 -5.64 -6.92 9.74
N LYS A 111 -5.57 -8.11 10.32
CA LYS A 111 -5.39 -9.39 9.64
C LYS A 111 -6.61 -10.29 9.83
N THR A 112 -7.79 -9.71 9.70
CA THR A 112 -9.09 -10.38 9.87
C THR A 112 -9.66 -10.76 8.51
N ALA A 113 -10.53 -11.77 8.46
CA ALA A 113 -11.24 -12.14 7.23
C ALA A 113 -11.99 -10.95 6.61
N ARG A 114 -12.56 -10.06 7.44
CA ARG A 114 -13.23 -8.84 6.98
C ARG A 114 -12.27 -7.86 6.30
N ALA A 115 -11.07 -7.65 6.86
CA ALA A 115 -10.05 -6.80 6.27
C ALA A 115 -9.62 -7.32 4.88
N TYR A 116 -9.43 -8.64 4.74
CA TYR A 116 -9.11 -9.25 3.45
C TYR A 116 -10.28 -9.16 2.46
N ASN A 117 -11.52 -9.41 2.91
CA ASN A 117 -12.68 -9.29 2.03
C ASN A 117 -12.88 -7.86 1.53
N ALA A 118 -12.59 -6.85 2.36
CA ALA A 118 -12.69 -5.45 1.98
C ALA A 118 -11.73 -5.04 0.86
N LEU A 119 -10.60 -5.74 0.69
CA LEU A 119 -9.65 -5.49 -0.41
C LEU A 119 -10.20 -5.84 -1.80
N PHE A 120 -11.20 -6.73 -1.86
CA PHE A 120 -11.73 -7.28 -3.11
C PHE A 120 -13.22 -6.99 -3.31
N LYS A 121 -13.83 -6.16 -2.45
CA LYS A 121 -15.17 -5.60 -2.66
C LYS A 121 -15.10 -4.50 -3.70
#